data_AF-A0A7Y3F531-F1
#
_entry.id   AF-A0A7Y3F531-F1
#
_cell.length_a   1.000
_cell.length_b   1.000
_cell.length_c   1.000
_cell.angle_alpha   90.00
_cell.angle_beta   90.00
_cell.angle_gamma   90.00
#
_symmetry.space_group_name_H-M   'P 1'
#
loop_
_entity.id
_entity.type
_entity.pdbx_description
1 polymer ?
#
loop_
_entity_poly.entity_id
_entity_poly.type
_entity_poly.pdbx_seq_one_letter_code
_entity_poly.pdbx_strand_id
1 'polypeptide(L)'
;MSIYRLKGASGAVINQSHVLGARTLIGRADDCDLRVDQDGVAGRHAEVVEDDRGGLVLNHLAEGFETVLNGETIERAELASGDEIRIASCRWVLQAPGLRPEKVLTDEAVRSRRGWVPWVIVTGLLGAAAVAWYFGLLPFDLSILTGSE
;
A
#
# COMPACT_ATOMS: atom_id res chain seq x y z
N MET A 1 -9.33 -25.82 9.66
CA MET A 1 -9.84 -24.60 8.99
C MET A 1 -9.34 -23.38 9.74
N SER A 2 -8.37 -22.66 9.18
CA SER A 2 -8.10 -21.28 9.56
C SER A 2 -9.33 -20.45 9.15
N ILE A 3 -9.89 -19.68 10.07
CA ILE A 3 -11.01 -18.78 9.76
C ILE A 3 -10.42 -17.39 9.56
N TYR A 4 -10.23 -17.00 8.31
CA TYR A 4 -9.77 -15.67 7.94
C TYR A 4 -10.94 -14.69 7.91
N ARG A 5 -10.72 -13.45 8.34
CA ARG A 5 -11.77 -12.42 8.41
C ARG A 5 -11.27 -11.07 7.94
N LEU A 6 -12.07 -10.36 7.15
CA LEU A 6 -11.90 -8.93 6.90
C LEU A 6 -12.78 -8.14 7.86
N LYS A 7 -12.16 -7.29 8.68
CA LYS A 7 -12.86 -6.38 9.59
C LYS A 7 -12.85 -4.99 9.00
N GLY A 8 -14.03 -4.42 8.75
CA GLY A 8 -14.16 -3.05 8.28
C GLY A 8 -13.75 -2.06 9.37
N ALA A 9 -12.71 -1.28 9.06
CA ALA A 9 -12.13 -0.27 9.94
C ALA A 9 -12.65 1.14 9.64
N SER A 10 -13.09 1.42 8.41
CA SER A 10 -13.63 2.73 8.01
C SER A 10 -14.50 2.67 6.76
N GLY A 11 -15.24 3.75 6.50
CA GLY A 11 -16.16 3.89 5.37
C GLY A 11 -17.48 3.16 5.58
N ALA A 12 -18.15 2.80 4.49
CA ALA A 12 -19.45 2.11 4.49
C ALA A 12 -19.42 0.71 5.14
N VAL A 13 -18.23 0.18 5.40
CA VAL A 13 -18.00 -1.15 5.96
C VAL A 13 -17.65 -1.15 7.44
N ILE A 14 -17.66 0.01 8.11
CA ILE A 14 -17.30 0.09 9.54
C ILE A 14 -18.14 -0.88 10.39
N ASN A 15 -17.48 -1.55 11.34
CA ASN A 15 -18.07 -2.58 12.21
C ASN A 15 -18.61 -3.84 11.50
N GLN A 16 -18.41 -3.98 10.20
CA GLN A 16 -18.74 -5.21 9.48
C GLN A 16 -17.55 -6.17 9.56
N SER A 17 -17.85 -7.45 9.78
CA SER A 17 -16.84 -8.52 9.67
C SER A 17 -17.30 -9.53 8.63
N HIS A 18 -16.47 -9.75 7.62
CA HIS A 18 -16.74 -10.74 6.58
C HIS A 18 -15.75 -11.91 6.72
N VAL A 19 -16.25 -13.14 6.64
CA VAL A 19 -15.40 -14.34 6.66
C VAL A 19 -14.91 -14.58 5.24
N LEU A 20 -13.60 -14.76 5.07
CA LEU A 20 -13.03 -15.10 3.76
C LEU A 20 -13.16 -16.61 3.52
N GLY A 21 -13.54 -16.97 2.30
CA GLY A 21 -13.51 -18.34 1.81
C GLY A 21 -12.28 -18.61 0.94
N ALA A 22 -12.28 -19.74 0.22
CA ALA A 22 -11.23 -20.07 -0.75
C ALA A 22 -11.10 -19.02 -1.87
N ARG A 23 -12.22 -18.37 -2.21
CA ARG A 23 -12.27 -17.18 -3.05
C ARG A 23 -13.32 -16.24 -2.50
N THR A 24 -13.02 -14.95 -2.45
CA THR A 24 -13.93 -13.90 -2.02
C THR A 24 -13.81 -12.72 -2.96
N LEU A 25 -14.88 -12.44 -3.70
CA LEU A 25 -14.97 -11.33 -4.64
C LEU A 25 -15.46 -10.07 -3.91
N ILE A 26 -14.74 -8.98 -4.09
CA ILE A 26 -15.02 -7.67 -3.49
C ILE A 26 -15.42 -6.71 -4.61
N GLY A 27 -16.59 -6.07 -4.48
CA GLY A 27 -17.07 -5.15 -5.50
C GLY A 27 -18.48 -4.65 -5.25
N ARG A 28 -19.02 -3.85 -6.17
CA ARG A 28 -20.36 -3.26 -6.08
C ARG A 28 -21.47 -4.16 -6.64
N ALA A 29 -21.10 -5.07 -7.54
CA ALA A 29 -22.07 -5.93 -8.23
C ALA A 29 -22.74 -6.92 -7.28
N ASP A 30 -23.93 -7.38 -7.65
CA ASP A 30 -24.73 -8.31 -6.85
C ASP A 30 -24.12 -9.72 -6.75
N ASP A 31 -23.20 -10.07 -7.65
CA ASP A 31 -22.48 -11.35 -7.68
C ASP A 31 -21.22 -11.36 -6.79
N CYS A 32 -20.93 -10.26 -6.09
CA CYS A 32 -19.78 -10.17 -5.18
C CYS A 32 -20.11 -10.71 -3.79
N ASP A 33 -19.19 -11.51 -3.23
CA ASP A 33 -19.30 -12.06 -1.87
C ASP A 33 -19.27 -10.94 -0.82
N LEU A 34 -18.36 -9.97 -1.01
CA LEU A 34 -18.26 -8.75 -0.22
C LEU A 34 -18.74 -7.58 -1.06
N ARG A 35 -20.06 -7.35 -1.01
CA ARG A 35 -20.70 -6.24 -1.70
C ARG A 35 -20.46 -4.91 -0.99
N VAL A 36 -19.96 -3.93 -1.75
CA VAL A 36 -19.71 -2.56 -1.29
C VAL A 36 -20.43 -1.59 -2.22
N ASP A 37 -21.58 -1.10 -1.78
CA ASP A 37 -22.37 -0.12 -2.54
C ASP A 37 -21.89 1.30 -2.26
N GLN A 38 -20.79 1.68 -2.92
CA GLN A 38 -20.15 2.99 -2.79
C GLN A 38 -19.64 3.48 -4.15
N ASP A 39 -19.62 4.80 -4.30
CA ASP A 39 -18.94 5.44 -5.43
C ASP A 39 -17.43 5.21 -5.36
N GLY A 40 -16.81 5.03 -6.52
CA GLY A 40 -15.41 4.65 -6.62
C GLY A 40 -15.14 3.15 -6.43
N VAL A 41 -16.17 2.33 -6.20
CA VAL A 41 -16.06 0.87 -6.21
C VAL A 41 -16.59 0.30 -7.54
N ALA A 42 -15.71 -0.34 -8.30
CA ALA A 42 -16.07 -1.08 -9.50
C ALA A 42 -17.02 -2.26 -9.21
N GLY A 43 -17.73 -2.72 -10.25
CA GLY A 43 -18.61 -3.88 -10.16
C GLY A 43 -17.89 -5.10 -9.58
N ARG A 44 -16.73 -5.44 -10.13
CA ARG A 44 -15.80 -6.47 -9.63
C ARG A 44 -14.46 -5.79 -9.39
N HIS A 45 -14.15 -5.43 -8.15
CA HIS A 45 -13.03 -4.54 -7.84
C HIS A 45 -11.73 -5.30 -7.57
N ALA A 46 -11.81 -6.27 -6.67
CA ALA A 46 -10.68 -7.10 -6.28
C ALA A 46 -11.19 -8.47 -5.86
N GLU A 47 -10.33 -9.47 -5.85
CA GLU A 47 -10.62 -10.78 -5.28
C GLU A 47 -9.52 -11.21 -4.32
N VAL A 48 -9.91 -11.88 -3.25
CA VAL A 48 -8.99 -12.57 -2.34
C VAL A 48 -9.12 -14.06 -2.60
N VAL A 49 -8.00 -14.73 -2.83
CA VAL A 49 -7.94 -16.16 -3.13
C VAL A 49 -6.99 -16.83 -2.14
N GLU A 50 -7.40 -17.98 -1.61
CA GLU A 50 -6.52 -18.85 -0.82
C GLU A 50 -5.65 -19.68 -1.77
N ASP A 51 -4.34 -19.68 -1.54
CA ASP A 51 -3.40 -20.48 -2.31
C ASP A 51 -3.31 -21.93 -1.80
N ASP A 52 -2.64 -22.79 -2.56
CA ASP A 52 -2.47 -24.22 -2.22
C ASP A 52 -1.64 -24.44 -0.92
N ARG A 53 -0.95 -23.41 -0.43
CA ARG A 53 -0.13 -23.43 0.79
C ARG A 53 -0.86 -22.84 2.00
N GLY A 54 -2.12 -22.41 1.84
CA GLY A 54 -2.94 -21.77 2.86
C GLY A 54 -2.65 -20.28 3.07
N GLY A 55 -1.88 -19.66 2.16
CA GLY A 55 -1.68 -18.22 2.04
C GLY A 55 -2.89 -17.53 1.42
N LEU A 56 -2.97 -16.21 1.57
CA LEU A 56 -4.01 -15.40 0.94
C LEU A 56 -3.37 -14.44 -0.07
N VAL A 57 -3.95 -14.35 -1.26
CA VAL A 57 -3.51 -13.43 -2.32
C VAL A 57 -4.65 -12.51 -2.70
N LEU A 58 -4.38 -11.20 -2.69
CA LEU A 58 -5.24 -10.15 -3.19
C LEU A 58 -4.90 -9.86 -4.65
N ASN A 59 -5.89 -9.96 -5.55
CA ASN A 59 -5.79 -9.57 -6.94
C ASN A 59 -6.71 -8.38 -7.22
N HIS A 60 -6.17 -7.34 -7.84
CA HIS A 60 -6.96 -6.25 -8.41
C HIS A 60 -7.57 -6.69 -9.75
N LEU A 61 -8.82 -6.31 -10.00
CA LEU A 61 -9.57 -6.70 -11.20
C LEU A 61 -10.12 -5.52 -12.01
N ALA A 62 -10.09 -4.30 -11.47
CA ALA A 62 -10.89 -3.20 -12.00
C ALA A 62 -10.08 -2.15 -12.77
N GLU A 63 -10.25 -2.14 -14.09
CA GLU A 63 -9.62 -1.12 -14.95
C GLU A 63 -10.05 0.32 -14.57
N GLY A 64 -9.07 1.22 -14.45
CA GLY A 64 -9.32 2.63 -14.12
C GLY A 64 -9.59 2.91 -12.64
N PHE A 65 -9.46 1.90 -11.77
CA PHE A 65 -9.56 2.03 -10.33
C PHE A 65 -8.23 1.65 -9.66
N GLU A 66 -8.15 1.83 -8.34
CA GLU A 66 -7.01 1.43 -7.54
C GLU A 66 -7.43 0.57 -6.36
N THR A 67 -6.64 -0.48 -6.10
CA THR A 67 -6.67 -1.21 -4.84
C THR A 67 -5.38 -0.93 -4.08
N VAL A 68 -5.51 -0.53 -2.82
CA VAL A 68 -4.38 -0.08 -2.00
C VAL A 68 -4.19 -1.03 -0.83
N LEU A 69 -2.99 -1.57 -0.67
CA LEU A 69 -2.58 -2.43 0.42
C LEU A 69 -1.52 -1.70 1.27
N ASN A 70 -1.80 -1.47 2.55
CA ASN A 70 -0.89 -0.78 3.48
C ASN A 70 -0.36 0.59 2.97
N GLY A 71 -1.15 1.27 2.14
CA GLY A 71 -0.79 2.57 1.55
C GLY A 71 -0.16 2.51 0.15
N GLU A 72 0.11 1.31 -0.38
CA GLU A 72 0.67 1.12 -1.73
C GLU A 72 -0.38 0.58 -2.70
N THR A 73 -0.45 1.13 -3.91
CA THR A 73 -1.31 0.59 -4.97
C THR A 73 -0.73 -0.72 -5.51
N ILE A 74 -1.55 -1.75 -5.56
CA ILE A 74 -1.16 -3.11 -5.98
C ILE A 74 -2.03 -3.59 -7.13
N GLU A 75 -1.44 -4.43 -7.99
CA GLU A 75 -2.17 -5.26 -8.95
C GLU A 75 -2.38 -6.67 -8.38
N ARG A 76 -1.36 -7.19 -7.68
CA ARG A 76 -1.39 -8.47 -6.99
C ARG A 76 -0.47 -8.42 -5.78
N ALA A 77 -0.92 -8.95 -4.64
CA ALA A 77 -0.11 -9.01 -3.43
C ALA A 77 -0.52 -10.17 -2.52
N GLU A 78 0.47 -10.81 -1.89
CA GLU A 78 0.22 -11.71 -0.77
C GLU A 78 -0.21 -10.92 0.45
N LEU A 79 -1.23 -11.40 1.16
CA LEU A 79 -1.75 -10.79 2.36
C LEU A 79 -1.13 -11.43 3.60
N ALA A 80 -0.85 -10.60 4.61
CA ALA A 80 -0.42 -11.01 5.93
C ALA A 80 -1.47 -10.60 6.99
N SER A 81 -1.47 -11.29 8.13
CA SER A 81 -2.35 -10.90 9.23
C SER A 81 -2.04 -9.48 9.69
N GLY A 82 -3.07 -8.66 9.82
CA GLY A 82 -2.96 -7.23 10.17
C GLY A 82 -2.89 -6.30 8.96
N ASP A 83 -2.76 -6.83 7.74
CA ASP A 83 -2.72 -6.01 6.54
C ASP A 83 -4.01 -5.23 6.32
N GLU A 84 -3.82 -4.06 5.73
CA GLU A 84 -4.88 -3.12 5.47
C GLU A 84 -5.18 -2.99 3.99
N ILE A 85 -6.41 -3.31 3.63
CA ILE A 85 -6.93 -3.17 2.28
C ILE A 85 -7.79 -1.91 2.24
N ARG A 86 -7.51 -1.03 1.29
CA ARG A 86 -8.30 0.17 1.01
C ARG A 86 -8.79 0.15 -0.43
N ILE A 87 -10.10 0.30 -0.58
CA ILE A 87 -10.80 0.44 -1.85
C ILE A 87 -11.72 1.65 -1.71
N ALA A 88 -11.50 2.68 -2.54
CA ALA A 88 -12.18 3.97 -2.41
C ALA A 88 -12.09 4.51 -0.96
N SER A 89 -13.23 4.79 -0.33
CA SER A 89 -13.35 5.25 1.05
C SER A 89 -13.42 4.12 2.09
N CYS A 90 -13.45 2.86 1.65
CA CYS A 90 -13.60 1.70 2.53
C CYS A 90 -12.24 1.13 2.90
N ARG A 91 -12.07 0.82 4.19
CA ARG A 91 -10.84 0.27 4.77
C ARG A 91 -11.17 -1.00 5.53
N TRP A 92 -10.46 -2.08 5.24
CA TRP A 92 -10.55 -3.35 5.95
C TRP A 92 -9.19 -3.73 6.52
N VAL A 93 -9.20 -4.40 7.66
CA VAL A 93 -8.02 -5.02 8.25
C VAL A 93 -8.21 -6.53 8.22
N LEU A 94 -7.22 -7.24 7.68
CA LEU A 94 -7.20 -8.69 7.64
C LEU A 94 -6.88 -9.25 9.03
N GLN A 95 -7.77 -10.10 9.53
CA GLN A 95 -7.58 -10.89 10.74
C GLN A 95 -7.37 -12.35 10.33
N ALA A 96 -6.12 -12.79 10.34
CA ALA A 96 -5.73 -14.12 9.91
C ALA A 96 -4.81 -14.79 10.94
N PRO A 97 -5.38 -15.29 12.06
CA PRO A 97 -4.57 -15.92 13.11
C PRO A 97 -3.89 -17.18 12.57
N GLY A 98 -2.55 -17.13 12.46
CA GLY A 98 -1.74 -18.27 11.99
C GLY A 98 -1.19 -18.13 10.56
N LEU A 99 -1.54 -17.07 9.83
CA LEU A 99 -0.93 -16.76 8.54
C LEU A 99 0.53 -16.32 8.76
N ARG A 100 1.48 -17.23 8.54
CA ARG A 100 2.92 -16.93 8.60
C ARG A 100 3.38 -16.60 7.17
N PRO A 101 3.73 -15.34 6.85
CA PRO A 101 4.21 -15.03 5.52
C PRO A 101 5.62 -15.61 5.35
N GLU A 102 5.80 -16.51 4.39
CA GLU A 102 7.08 -16.63 3.70
C GLU A 102 7.09 -15.47 2.69
N LYS A 103 7.47 -14.27 3.16
CA LYS A 103 7.50 -13.06 2.34
C LYS A 103 8.65 -13.17 1.32
N VAL A 104 8.50 -14.04 0.33
CA VAL A 104 9.31 -14.00 -0.90
C VAL A 104 8.58 -13.03 -1.80
N LEU A 105 8.93 -11.75 -1.66
CA LEU A 105 8.64 -10.74 -2.67
C LEU A 105 9.32 -11.23 -3.96
N THR A 106 8.60 -11.94 -4.83
CA THR A 106 9.04 -12.04 -6.21
C THR A 106 8.88 -10.64 -6.79
N ASP A 107 10.00 -10.01 -7.13
CA ASP A 107 10.12 -8.63 -7.63
C ASP A 107 9.25 -8.30 -8.86
N GLU A 108 8.58 -9.29 -9.45
CA GLU A 108 7.70 -9.12 -10.62
C GLU A 108 6.29 -8.61 -10.28
N ALA A 109 5.73 -8.90 -9.10
CA ALA A 109 4.33 -8.54 -8.78
C ALA A 109 4.17 -7.13 -8.19
N VAL A 110 5.24 -6.56 -7.65
CA VAL A 110 5.24 -5.19 -7.15
C VAL A 110 5.83 -4.30 -8.25
N ARG A 111 5.00 -3.83 -9.19
CA ARG A 111 5.34 -2.60 -9.93
C ARG A 111 5.26 -1.43 -8.94
N SER A 112 6.19 -1.39 -8.00
CA SER A 112 6.39 -0.31 -7.04
C SER A 112 6.76 0.91 -7.86
N ARG A 113 5.79 1.77 -8.12
CA ARG A 113 6.06 3.06 -8.74
C ARG A 113 6.67 4.06 -7.74
N ARG A 114 7.18 3.64 -6.56
CA ARG A 114 7.77 4.60 -5.60
C ARG A 114 8.64 3.99 -4.48
N GLY A 115 9.76 3.35 -4.80
CA GLY A 115 10.80 3.02 -3.79
C GLY A 115 11.97 4.02 -3.71
N TRP A 116 12.44 4.54 -4.85
CA TRP A 116 13.76 5.18 -4.95
C TRP A 116 13.78 6.70 -5.18
N VAL A 117 12.71 7.27 -5.74
CA VAL A 117 12.66 8.69 -6.13
C VAL A 117 12.91 9.67 -4.96
N PRO A 118 12.41 9.43 -3.73
CA PRO A 118 12.66 10.35 -2.61
C PRO A 118 14.15 10.48 -2.28
N TRP A 119 14.89 9.36 -2.29
CA TRP A 119 16.31 9.36 -2.00
C TRP A 119 17.15 9.95 -3.14
N VAL A 120 16.76 9.73 -4.41
CA VAL A 120 17.44 10.34 -5.57
C VAL A 120 17.30 11.86 -5.58
N ILE A 121 16.14 12.39 -5.15
CA ILE A 121 15.94 13.85 -5.00
C ILE A 121 16.85 14.40 -3.88
N VAL A 122 16.94 13.70 -2.74
CA VAL A 122 17.78 14.11 -1.61
C VAL A 122 19.27 14.07 -1.98
N THR A 123 19.74 13.01 -2.64
CA THR A 123 21.14 12.91 -3.08
C THR A 123 21.47 13.92 -4.17
N GLY A 124 20.54 14.19 -5.10
CA GLY A 124 20.69 15.24 -6.10
C GLY A 124 20.84 16.64 -5.48
N LEU A 125 20.02 16.97 -4.48
CA LEU A 125 20.09 18.26 -3.78
C LEU A 125 21.38 18.42 -2.95
N LEU A 126 21.83 17.37 -2.26
CA LEU A 126 23.10 17.38 -1.51
C LEU A 126 24.32 17.48 -2.43
N GLY A 127 24.30 16.77 -3.57
CA GLY A 127 25.36 16.84 -4.58
C GLY A 127 25.48 18.24 -5.20
N ALA A 128 24.35 18.86 -5.54
CA ALA A 128 24.33 20.22 -6.11
C ALA A 128 24.93 21.26 -5.13
N ALA A 129 24.64 21.15 -3.84
CA ALA A 129 25.21 22.02 -2.81
C ALA A 129 26.73 21.84 -2.66
N ALA A 130 27.22 20.59 -2.69
CA ALA A 130 28.66 20.29 -2.61
C ALA A 130 29.43 20.80 -3.85
N VAL A 131 28.84 20.68 -5.05
CA VAL A 131 29.42 21.21 -6.28
C VAL A 131 29.44 22.74 -6.27
N ALA A 132 28.37 23.40 -5.80
CA ALA A 132 28.34 24.86 -5.66
C ALA A 132 29.39 25.38 -4.66
N TRP A 133 29.65 24.63 -3.59
CA TRP A 133 30.74 24.93 -2.65
C TRP A 133 32.12 24.76 -3.27
N TYR A 134 32.36 23.66 -3.99
CA TYR A 134 33.64 23.38 -4.66
C TYR A 134 33.97 24.39 -5.76
N PHE A 135 32.96 24.86 -6.52
CA PHE A 135 33.14 25.87 -7.57
C PHE A 135 33.12 27.32 -7.06
N GLY A 136 33.07 27.55 -5.75
CA GLY A 136 33.23 28.88 -5.16
C GLY A 136 32.06 29.84 -5.39
N LEU A 137 30.85 29.32 -5.64
CA LEU A 137 29.64 30.12 -5.90
C LEU A 137 28.90 30.56 -4.62
N LEU A 138 29.35 30.13 -3.43
CA LEU A 138 28.81 30.55 -2.14
C LEU A 138 29.82 31.45 -1.40
N PRO A 139 29.51 32.75 -1.19
CA PRO A 139 30.32 33.59 -0.34
C PRO A 139 30.10 33.22 1.13
N PHE A 140 31.07 32.53 1.75
CA PHE A 140 31.16 32.43 3.20
C PHE A 140 31.86 33.68 3.72
N ASP A 141 31.13 34.78 3.85
CA ASP A 141 31.62 35.93 4.59
C ASP A 141 31.12 35.85 6.04
N LEU A 142 31.96 35.30 6.92
CA LEU A 142 31.73 35.25 8.36
C LEU A 142 32.57 36.34 9.05
N SER A 143 32.36 37.60 8.69
CA SER A 143 33.09 38.75 9.27
C SER A 143 32.39 39.40 10.49
N ILE A 144 31.40 38.75 11.10
CA ILE A 144 30.61 39.36 12.20
C ILE A 144 30.87 38.66 13.55
N LEU A 145 32.11 38.46 13.95
CA LEU A 145 32.47 38.21 15.37
C LEU A 145 33.91 38.65 15.69
N THR A 146 34.26 39.91 15.42
CA THR A 146 35.37 40.56 16.14
C THR A 146 34.83 41.81 16.82
N GLY A 147 34.44 41.64 18.08
CA GLY A 147 34.33 42.73 19.05
C GLY A 147 35.23 42.41 20.23
N SER A 148 36.29 43.22 20.40
CA SER A 148 37.18 43.47 21.55
C SER A 148 38.55 43.82 20.95
N GLU A 149 39.15 45.00 21.09
CA GLU A 149 39.09 46.10 22.05
C GLU A 149 39.31 47.45 21.33
#